data_AF-A0A2V6M3J7-F1
#
_entry.id   AF-A0A2V6M3J7-F1
#
_cell.length_a   1.000
_cell.length_b   1.000
_cell.length_c   1.000
_cell.angle_alpha   90.00
_cell.angle_beta   90.00
_cell.angle_gamma   90.00
#
_symmetry.space_group_name_H-M   'P 1'
#
loop_
_entity.id
_entity.type
_entity.pdbx_description
1 polymer ?
#
loop_
_entity_poly.entity_id
_entity_poly.type
_entity_poly.pdbx_seq_one_letter_code
_entity_poly.pdbx_strand_id
1 'polypeptide(L)'
;MEIRIKGSRYTDILFSFHSVGRNFSGLLGVICYIEFKDVPAKKDQKDKPIRLDGPHLVSEEVFQFAYTEAPNAIEDRFRKWFNRSLVVALDHWRKQL
;
A
#
# COMPACT_ATOMS: atom_id res chain seq x y z
N MET A 1 -5.23 -23.41 -1.66
CA MET A 1 -5.05 -23.80 -3.07
C MET A 1 -4.33 -22.65 -3.75
N GLU A 2 -3.09 -22.85 -4.17
CA GLU A 2 -2.18 -21.80 -4.66
C GLU A 2 -1.86 -22.10 -6.13
N ILE A 3 -2.16 -21.18 -7.04
CA ILE A 3 -1.81 -21.31 -8.46
C ILE A 3 -0.54 -20.48 -8.69
N ARG A 4 0.54 -21.13 -9.16
CA ARG A 4 1.84 -20.51 -9.44
C ARG A 4 2.07 -20.37 -10.93
N ILE A 5 2.28 -19.14 -11.40
CA ILE A 5 2.72 -18.82 -12.77
C ILE A 5 4.23 -18.51 -12.73
N LYS A 6 4.98 -19.07 -13.68
CA LYS A 6 6.45 -19.07 -13.71
C LYS A 6 6.99 -17.67 -14.05
N GLY A 7 7.70 -17.06 -13.10
CA GLY A 7 8.30 -15.72 -13.17
C GLY A 7 7.96 -14.97 -11.88
N SER A 8 8.78 -15.14 -10.83
CA SER A 8 8.41 -14.84 -9.44
C SER A 8 8.49 -13.36 -9.08
N ARG A 9 7.67 -12.53 -9.74
CA ARG A 9 7.43 -11.13 -9.37
C ARG A 9 6.25 -11.07 -8.39
N TYR A 10 6.50 -10.64 -7.16
CA TYR A 10 5.47 -10.32 -6.18
C TYR A 10 5.07 -8.85 -6.27
N THR A 11 3.89 -8.53 -5.77
CA THR A 11 3.35 -7.17 -5.72
C THR A 11 2.76 -6.95 -4.34
N ASP A 12 3.24 -5.92 -3.65
CA ASP A 12 2.75 -5.53 -2.34
C ASP A 12 2.09 -4.16 -2.43
N ILE A 13 0.96 -4.00 -1.72
CA ILE A 13 0.31 -2.71 -1.51
C ILE A 13 0.61 -2.29 -0.08
N LEU A 14 1.26 -1.14 0.10
CA LEU A 14 1.71 -0.67 1.40
C LEU A 14 0.89 0.54 1.85
N PHE A 15 0.58 0.56 3.14
CA PHE A 15 -0.02 1.71 3.81
C PHE A 15 0.98 2.27 4.82
N SER A 16 1.38 3.53 4.62
CA SER A 16 2.27 4.23 5.54
C SER A 16 1.46 5.20 6.40
N PHE A 17 1.40 4.91 7.71
CA PHE A 17 0.69 5.73 8.68
C PHE A 17 1.67 6.68 9.36
N HIS A 18 1.35 7.96 9.33
CA HIS A 18 2.11 9.01 9.99
C HIS A 18 1.20 9.79 10.94
N SER A 19 1.77 10.31 12.02
CA SER A 19 1.04 11.19 12.92
C SER A 19 1.89 12.39 13.29
N VAL A 20 1.24 13.54 13.44
CA VAL A 20 1.88 14.77 13.92
C VAL A 20 1.04 15.32 15.06
N GLY A 21 1.62 15.40 16.26
CA GLY A 21 0.98 15.92 17.47
C GLY A 21 1.63 15.40 18.74
N ARG A 22 1.35 16.04 19.88
CA ARG A 22 1.75 15.52 21.20
C ARG A 22 0.80 14.38 21.58
N ASN A 23 1.33 13.31 22.19
CA ASN A 23 0.52 12.22 22.78
C ASN A 23 -0.55 11.61 21.84
N PHE A 24 -0.27 11.49 20.53
CA PHE A 24 -1.20 10.93 19.53
C PHE A 24 -2.53 11.71 19.35
N SER A 25 -2.68 12.91 19.93
CA SER A 25 -3.92 13.70 19.85
C SER A 25 -3.98 14.65 18.64
N GLY A 26 -3.14 14.42 17.63
CA GLY A 26 -2.99 15.30 16.48
C GLY A 26 -3.64 14.79 15.20
N LEU A 27 -3.04 15.15 14.07
CA LEU A 27 -3.44 14.72 12.75
C LEU A 27 -2.76 13.38 12.42
N LEU A 28 -3.56 12.40 12.02
CA LEU A 28 -3.09 11.16 11.41
C LEU A 28 -3.20 11.28 9.89
N GLY A 29 -2.18 10.80 9.19
CA GLY A 29 -2.10 10.75 7.73
C GLY A 29 -1.77 9.33 7.26
N VAL A 30 -2.40 8.90 6.16
CA VAL A 30 -2.16 7.61 5.54
C VAL A 30 -1.89 7.82 4.05
N ILE A 31 -0.83 7.18 3.57
CA ILE A 31 -0.45 7.17 2.16
C ILE A 31 -0.41 5.72 1.69
N CYS A 32 -0.88 5.48 0.46
CA CYS A 32 -0.88 4.16 -0.15
C CYS A 32 0.12 4.09 -1.30
N TYR A 33 0.90 3.01 -1.33
CA TYR A 33 1.88 2.72 -2.36
C TYR A 33 1.73 1.31 -2.91
N ILE A 34 2.26 1.07 -4.10
CA ILE A 34 2.48 -0.28 -4.64
C ILE A 34 3.97 -0.50 -4.91
N GLU A 35 4.49 -1.68 -4.60
CA GLU A 35 5.84 -2.07 -4.95
C GLU A 35 5.84 -3.45 -5.62
N PHE A 36 6.83 -3.68 -6.46
CA PHE A 36 7.04 -4.96 -7.10
C PHE A 36 8.40 -5.54 -6.75
N LYS A 37 8.42 -6.85 -6.52
CA LYS A 37 9.58 -7.59 -6.02
C LYS A 37 9.86 -8.78 -6.93
N ASP A 38 10.97 -8.74 -7.64
CA ASP A 38 11.46 -9.93 -8.37
C ASP A 38 12.24 -10.81 -7.38
N VAL A 39 11.76 -12.01 -7.07
CA VAL A 39 12.47 -12.95 -6.19
C VAL A 39 13.18 -14.06 -6.98
N PRO A 40 14.29 -14.63 -6.45
CA PRO A 40 14.94 -15.77 -7.07
C PRO A 40 14.04 -17.01 -7.08
N ALA A 41 14.13 -17.82 -8.14
CA ALA A 41 13.43 -19.11 -8.23
C ALA A 41 14.00 -20.20 -7.28
N LYS A 42 15.16 -19.95 -6.63
CA LYS A 42 15.85 -20.94 -5.78
C LYS A 42 15.48 -20.77 -4.31
N LYS A 43 15.05 -21.88 -3.69
CA LYS A 43 14.55 -21.98 -2.30
C LYS A 43 15.54 -21.58 -1.20
N ASP A 44 16.83 -21.44 -1.52
CA ASP A 44 17.90 -21.27 -0.52
C ASP A 44 18.24 -19.80 -0.24
N GLN A 45 17.73 -18.86 -1.05
CA GLN A 45 17.72 -17.43 -0.77
C GLN A 45 16.28 -17.02 -0.48
N LYS A 46 15.77 -17.41 0.69
CA LYS A 46 14.46 -16.94 1.13
C LYS A 46 14.55 -15.45 1.43
N ASP A 47 13.65 -14.71 0.81
CA ASP A 47 13.13 -13.41 1.26
C ASP A 47 13.87 -12.13 0.89
N LYS A 48 14.96 -12.17 0.10
CA LYS A 48 15.53 -10.95 -0.48
C LYS A 48 15.17 -10.78 -1.96
N PRO A 49 14.41 -9.72 -2.34
CA PRO A 49 14.16 -9.44 -3.74
C PRO A 49 15.49 -9.11 -4.44
N ILE A 50 15.68 -9.67 -5.65
CA ILE A 50 16.81 -9.35 -6.52
C ILE A 50 16.62 -7.95 -7.12
N ARG A 51 15.35 -7.57 -7.36
CA ARG A 51 14.99 -6.23 -7.82
C ARG A 51 13.73 -5.74 -7.11
N LEU A 52 13.79 -4.48 -6.70
CA LEU A 52 12.66 -3.70 -6.20
C LEU A 52 12.31 -2.63 -7.23
N ASP A 53 11.02 -2.51 -7.52
CA ASP A 53 10.45 -1.50 -8.39
C ASP A 53 9.31 -0.80 -7.63
N GLY A 54 9.47 0.50 -7.35
CA GLY A 54 8.65 1.27 -6.43
C GLY A 54 9.42 1.73 -5.17
N PRO A 55 8.70 2.21 -4.12
CA PRO A 55 7.25 2.32 -4.06
C PRO A 55 6.69 3.37 -5.04
N HIS A 56 5.64 3.00 -5.77
CA HIS A 56 4.87 3.90 -6.62
C HIS A 56 3.64 4.40 -5.86
N LEU A 57 3.41 5.71 -5.86
CA LEU A 57 2.27 6.31 -5.19
C LEU A 57 0.96 5.90 -5.89
N VAL A 58 0.01 5.34 -5.14
CA VAL A 58 -1.31 4.94 -5.69
C VAL A 58 -2.48 5.68 -5.05
N SER A 59 -2.24 6.41 -3.96
CA SER A 59 -3.20 7.37 -3.41
C SER A 59 -3.03 8.74 -4.07
N GLU A 60 -4.08 9.27 -4.69
CA GLU A 60 -4.10 10.62 -5.29
C GLU A 60 -3.88 11.74 -4.25
N GLU A 61 -4.34 11.51 -3.02
CA GLU A 61 -4.27 12.44 -1.90
C GLU A 61 -3.92 11.68 -0.62
N VAL A 62 -3.29 12.36 0.34
CA VAL A 62 -3.06 11.80 1.68
C VAL A 62 -4.40 11.70 2.40
N PHE A 63 -4.74 10.51 2.90
CA PHE A 63 -5.91 10.39 3.77
C PHE A 63 -5.56 10.92 5.15
N GLN A 64 -6.20 12.01 5.57
CA GLN A 64 -5.90 12.65 6.83
C GLN A 64 -7.14 12.76 7.73
N PHE A 65 -6.97 12.55 9.03
CA PHE A 65 -8.04 12.73 10.02
C PHE A 65 -7.46 13.12 11.38
N ALA A 66 -8.21 13.89 12.15
CA ALA A 66 -7.88 14.21 13.53
C ALA A 66 -8.36 13.10 14.49
N TYR A 67 -7.62 12.89 15.58
CA TYR A 67 -8.01 11.91 16.62
C TYR A 67 -9.39 12.19 17.22
N THR A 68 -9.86 13.43 17.18
CA THR A 68 -11.17 13.85 17.71
C THR A 68 -12.33 13.59 16.76
N GLU A 69 -12.07 13.20 15.50
CA GLU A 69 -13.14 12.88 14.54
C GLU A 69 -13.85 11.58 14.93
N ALA A 70 -15.17 11.54 14.70
CA ALA A 70 -15.97 10.36 15.02
C ALA A 70 -15.53 9.14 14.17
N PRO A 71 -15.29 7.96 14.77
CA PRO A 71 -14.80 6.78 14.05
C PRO A 71 -15.61 6.42 12.80
N ASN A 72 -16.94 6.47 12.88
CA ASN A 72 -17.81 6.15 11.76
C ASN A 72 -17.62 7.11 10.56
N ALA A 73 -17.42 8.40 10.84
CA ALA A 73 -17.17 9.40 9.81
C ALA A 73 -15.79 9.20 9.15
N ILE A 74 -14.79 8.77 9.93
CA ILE A 74 -13.47 8.41 9.41
C ILE A 74 -13.58 7.16 8.52
N GLU A 75 -14.29 6.12 8.96
CA GLU A 75 -14.43 4.86 8.21
C GLU A 75 -15.06 5.08 6.83
N ASP A 76 -16.15 5.82 6.76
CA ASP A 76 -16.86 6.08 5.49
C ASP A 76 -15.96 6.78 4.46
N ARG A 77 -15.19 7.77 4.92
CA ARG A 77 -14.23 8.49 4.07
C ARG A 77 -13.04 7.60 3.71
N PHE A 78 -12.51 6.84 4.67
CA PHE A 78 -11.39 5.93 4.45
C PHE A 78 -11.75 4.88 3.40
N ARG A 79 -12.95 4.29 3.47
CA ARG A 79 -13.41 3.29 2.50
C ARG A 79 -13.44 3.84 1.08
N LYS A 80 -13.91 5.08 0.89
CA LYS A 80 -13.91 5.75 -0.43
C LYS A 80 -12.49 6.03 -0.93
N TRP A 81 -11.60 6.53 -0.06
CA TRP A 81 -10.21 6.77 -0.39
C TRP A 81 -9.45 5.47 -0.72
N PHE A 82 -9.66 4.43 0.08
CA PHE A 82 -9.05 3.12 -0.06
C PHE A 82 -9.45 2.47 -1.39
N ASN A 83 -10.75 2.47 -1.72
CA ASN A 83 -11.23 1.91 -2.98
C ASN A 83 -10.61 2.63 -4.20
N ARG A 84 -10.51 3.96 -4.17
CA ARG A 84 -9.83 4.73 -5.22
C ARG A 84 -8.36 4.33 -5.35
N SER A 85 -7.65 4.26 -4.22
CA SER A 85 -6.23 3.87 -4.17
C SER A 85 -6.00 2.45 -4.69
N LEU A 86 -6.90 1.51 -4.38
CA LEU A 86 -6.83 0.14 -4.88
C LEU A 86 -7.06 0.05 -6.40
N VAL A 87 -7.97 0.84 -6.96
CA VAL A 87 -8.19 0.87 -8.41
C VAL A 87 -6.92 1.31 -9.13
N VAL A 88 -6.25 2.35 -8.62
CA VAL A 88 -4.96 2.82 -9.15
C VAL A 88 -3.88 1.73 -9.00
N ALA A 89 -3.78 1.10 -7.83
CA ALA A 89 -2.84 0.00 -7.60
C ALA A 89 -3.06 -1.18 -8.56
N LEU A 90 -4.31 -1.56 -8.82
CA LEU A 90 -4.63 -2.62 -9.78
C LEU A 90 -4.28 -2.24 -11.23
N ASP A 91 -4.43 -0.97 -11.60
CA ASP A 91 -4.01 -0.50 -12.92
C ASP A 91 -2.48 -0.51 -13.06
N HIS A 92 -1.73 -0.09 -12.02
CA HIS A 92 -0.28 -0.26 -11.95
C HIS A 92 0.12 -1.73 -12.08
N TRP A 93 -0.51 -2.62 -11.31
CA TRP A 93 -0.25 -4.05 -11.36
C TRP A 93 -0.49 -4.64 -12.75
N ARG A 94 -1.61 -4.28 -13.40
CA ARG A 94 -1.93 -4.71 -14.76
C ARG A 94 -0.88 -4.25 -15.77
N LYS A 95 -0.37 -3.03 -15.62
CA LYS A 95 0.65 -2.46 -16.51
C LYS A 95 2.07 -2.94 -16.17
N GLN A 96 2.27 -3.53 -14.99
CA GLN A 96 3.58 -3.83 -14.39
C GLN A 96 4.53 -2.63 -14.39
N LEU A 97 3.95 -1.44 -14.20
CA LEU A 97 4.63 -0.15 -14.06
C LEU A 97 4.92 0.14 -12.59
#